data_AF-F6ZL38-F1
#
_entry.id   AF-F6ZL38-F1
#
_cell.length_a   1.000
_cell.length_b   1.000
_cell.length_c   1.000
_cell.angle_alpha   90.00
_cell.angle_beta   90.00
_cell.angle_gamma   90.00
#
_symmetry.space_group_name_H-M   'P 1'
#
loop_
_entity.id
_entity.type
_entity.pdbx_description
1 polymer ?
#
loop_
_entity_poly.entity_id
_entity_poly.type
_entity_poly.pdbx_seq_one_letter_code
_entity_poly.pdbx_strand_id
1 'polypeptide(L)'
;MAKLKSGRLGDMNYARFLNAVSAARRESPIRALTDRLATLPPSVISLAGGVPNPDTFPLKSASVNLSDGTKIDIGSTLMKRALQYSATAGVPELITWLKDLQKKLHNPPTMTYSPDKGKMELCVTSGSQEGLSKVFEMLVSPGDNVLLDAPTYSGTIAALKPLGCNLIGVPTDQHGIVPQALKDILSKWSPEDSGKPEKKNPKLLYTIPNGGNPTGASLSTERKIEIYQLAQQYDLIIIEDDPYYFLQFNKEFAPSFLSMDIDGRVIRADSMSKILSSGLRIGYVTGPKPLIDRVILHMQVSTMHTSAFSQILILELLSKWGVEGFMEHIEGVKKFYQTQRDALLASAEKWLTGLAEWHSPSAGMFLWIRIKDVPDTHKMIMQKAISKEILLVPGSAFNLNSADSSSYVRASFSLSSPEQMDEGFKRLASLIVEETKARS
;
A
#
# COMPACT_ATOMS: atom_id res chain seq x y z
N MET A 1 -7.72 1.28 -25.68
CA MET A 1 -6.36 1.36 -25.09
C MET A 1 -5.38 1.67 -26.21
N ALA A 2 -4.67 2.80 -26.13
CA ALA A 2 -3.48 3.00 -26.96
C ALA A 2 -2.52 1.83 -26.68
N LYS A 3 -2.04 1.14 -27.72
CA LYS A 3 -1.08 0.05 -27.55
C LYS A 3 0.18 0.62 -26.92
N LEU A 4 0.42 0.36 -25.64
CA LEU A 4 1.75 0.44 -25.05
C LEU A 4 2.67 -0.37 -25.97
N LYS A 5 3.52 0.31 -26.73
CA LYS A 5 4.48 -0.38 -27.57
C LYS A 5 5.48 -1.02 -26.63
N SER A 6 5.83 -2.29 -26.85
CA SER A 6 7.06 -2.85 -26.29
C SER A 6 8.22 -2.11 -26.93
N GLY A 7 8.53 -0.92 -26.42
CA GLY A 7 9.82 -0.31 -26.62
C GLY A 7 10.81 -1.29 -26.00
N ARG A 8 11.52 -2.05 -26.85
CA ARG A 8 12.49 -3.05 -26.42
C ARG A 8 13.60 -2.36 -25.61
N LEU A 9 13.37 -2.20 -24.32
CA LEU A 9 14.41 -2.46 -23.34
C LEU A 9 14.56 -3.99 -23.33
N GLY A 10 15.79 -4.49 -23.28
CA GLY A 10 16.03 -5.92 -23.09
C GLY A 10 15.37 -6.41 -21.79
N ASP A 11 15.49 -7.72 -21.50
CA ASP A 11 15.01 -8.26 -20.23
C ASP A 11 15.48 -7.38 -19.05
N MET A 12 14.57 -7.09 -18.10
CA MET A 12 14.88 -6.24 -16.94
C MET A 12 16.07 -6.78 -16.16
N ASN A 13 17.11 -5.96 -15.97
CA ASN A 13 18.22 -6.30 -15.09
C ASN A 13 17.86 -5.94 -13.64
N TYR A 14 17.18 -6.84 -12.92
CA TYR A 14 16.78 -6.59 -11.53
C TYR A 14 17.95 -6.31 -10.58
N ALA A 15 19.14 -6.86 -10.86
CA ALA A 15 20.29 -6.74 -9.97
C ALA A 15 20.75 -5.29 -9.79
N ARG A 16 20.60 -4.42 -10.81
CA ARG A 16 21.02 -3.01 -10.71
C ARG A 16 20.18 -2.16 -9.75
N PHE A 17 19.00 -2.64 -9.35
CA PHE A 17 18.14 -1.93 -8.42
C PHE A 17 18.42 -2.28 -6.95
N LEU A 18 19.07 -3.41 -6.70
CA LEU A 18 19.34 -3.90 -5.36
C LEU A 18 20.46 -3.08 -4.71
N ASN A 19 20.27 -2.70 -3.46
CA ASN A 19 21.37 -2.14 -2.68
C ASN A 19 22.37 -3.24 -2.25
N ALA A 20 23.51 -2.81 -1.70
CA ALA A 20 24.57 -3.73 -1.27
C ALA A 20 24.09 -4.73 -0.20
N VAL A 21 23.23 -4.30 0.72
CA VAL A 21 22.68 -5.17 1.78
C VAL A 21 21.85 -6.29 1.16
N SER A 22 20.89 -5.95 0.30
CA SER A 22 20.02 -6.92 -0.37
C SER A 22 20.80 -7.84 -1.29
N ALA A 23 21.77 -7.29 -2.03
CA ALA A 23 22.68 -8.05 -2.89
C ALA A 23 23.56 -9.04 -2.08
N ALA A 24 23.90 -8.73 -0.83
CA ALA A 24 24.67 -9.60 0.06
C ALA A 24 23.80 -10.68 0.74
N ARG A 25 22.48 -10.50 0.84
CA ARG A 25 21.59 -11.52 1.41
C ARG A 25 21.65 -12.82 0.61
N ARG A 26 21.69 -13.93 1.32
CA ARG A 26 21.65 -15.30 0.81
C ARG A 26 20.60 -16.07 1.57
N GLU A 27 20.05 -17.09 0.91
CA GLU A 27 19.15 -18.02 1.56
C GLU A 27 19.84 -18.73 2.72
N SER A 28 19.12 -18.92 3.82
CA SER A 28 19.62 -19.70 4.96
C SER A 28 19.67 -21.19 4.56
N PRO A 29 20.83 -21.87 4.72
CA PRO A 29 20.92 -23.31 4.44
C PRO A 29 19.91 -24.15 5.22
N ILE A 30 19.58 -23.75 6.45
CA ILE A 30 18.57 -24.42 7.29
C ILE A 30 17.17 -24.24 6.70
N ARG A 31 16.84 -23.07 6.14
CA ARG A 31 15.53 -22.82 5.55
C ARG A 31 15.34 -23.57 4.23
N ALA A 32 16.37 -23.61 3.39
CA ALA A 32 16.36 -24.43 2.19
C ALA A 32 16.11 -25.92 2.52
N LEU A 33 16.63 -26.39 3.67
CA LEU A 33 16.35 -27.74 4.16
C LEU A 33 14.91 -27.90 4.66
N THR A 34 14.33 -26.91 5.36
CA THR A 34 12.93 -26.93 5.79
C THR A 34 11.96 -27.00 4.61
N ASP A 35 12.20 -26.21 3.57
CA ASP A 35 11.37 -26.24 2.35
C ASP A 35 11.47 -27.60 1.65
N ARG A 36 12.68 -28.19 1.64
CA ARG A 36 12.90 -29.53 1.12
C ARG A 36 12.19 -30.59 1.97
N LEU A 37 12.22 -30.47 3.30
CA LEU A 37 11.51 -31.38 4.22
C LEU A 37 10.02 -31.45 3.93
N ALA A 38 9.39 -30.33 3.55
CA ALA A 38 7.97 -30.28 3.18
C ALA A 38 7.64 -31.10 1.92
N THR A 39 8.64 -31.44 1.10
CA THR A 39 8.49 -32.25 -0.11
C THR A 39 8.88 -33.72 0.06
N LEU A 40 9.47 -34.07 1.20
CA LEU A 40 9.93 -35.44 1.47
C LEU A 40 8.76 -36.34 1.92
N PRO A 41 8.87 -37.66 1.70
CA PRO A 41 7.84 -38.59 2.17
C PRO A 41 7.63 -38.49 3.69
N PRO A 42 6.39 -38.65 4.20
CA PRO A 42 6.10 -38.62 5.63
C PRO A 42 6.85 -39.68 6.47
N SER A 43 7.37 -40.74 5.82
CA SER A 43 8.18 -41.77 6.47
C SER A 43 9.60 -41.31 6.83
N VAL A 44 10.06 -40.17 6.30
CA VAL A 44 11.37 -39.62 6.62
C VAL A 44 11.34 -39.05 8.04
N ILE A 45 12.12 -39.68 8.94
CA ILE A 45 12.34 -39.16 10.29
C ILE A 45 13.32 -37.98 10.18
N SER A 46 12.83 -36.78 10.46
CA SER A 46 13.67 -35.58 10.48
C SER A 46 14.13 -35.27 11.90
N LEU A 47 15.44 -35.25 12.10
CA LEU A 47 16.10 -34.75 13.32
C LEU A 47 16.79 -33.39 13.10
N ALA A 48 16.53 -32.76 11.94
CA ALA A 48 17.27 -31.57 11.49
C ALA A 48 16.61 -30.25 11.91
N GLY A 49 15.29 -30.23 12.06
CA GLY A 49 14.52 -29.00 12.33
C GLY A 49 14.51 -28.62 13.81
N GLY A 50 14.81 -27.35 14.10
CA GLY A 50 14.62 -26.75 15.43
C GLY A 50 13.18 -26.27 15.69
N VAL A 51 12.17 -27.08 15.32
CA VAL A 51 10.76 -26.71 15.46
C VAL A 51 10.16 -27.28 16.75
N PRO A 52 9.33 -26.51 17.49
CA PRO A 52 8.70 -27.01 18.70
C PRO A 52 7.65 -28.10 18.39
N ASN A 53 7.48 -29.07 19.30
CA ASN A 53 6.50 -30.15 19.13
C ASN A 53 5.06 -29.58 19.23
N PRO A 54 4.21 -29.72 18.18
CA PRO A 54 2.85 -29.18 18.19
C PRO A 54 1.93 -29.73 19.30
N ASP A 55 2.26 -30.87 19.90
CA ASP A 55 1.48 -31.42 21.01
C ASP A 55 1.59 -30.57 22.29
N THR A 56 2.68 -29.81 22.45
CA THR A 56 2.88 -28.92 23.61
C THR A 56 2.17 -27.58 23.45
N PHE A 57 1.58 -27.29 22.28
CA PHE A 57 0.87 -26.02 22.07
C PHE A 57 -0.41 -25.96 22.92
N PRO A 58 -0.68 -24.84 23.63
CA PRO A 58 -1.79 -24.74 24.58
C PRO A 58 -3.15 -24.49 23.91
N LEU A 59 -3.17 -24.04 22.66
CA LEU A 59 -4.39 -23.81 21.89
C LEU A 59 -4.68 -25.04 21.02
N LYS A 60 -5.83 -25.68 21.24
CA LYS A 60 -6.22 -26.92 20.55
C LYS A 60 -7.21 -26.70 19.43
N SER A 61 -8.06 -25.69 19.50
CA SER A 61 -9.01 -25.33 18.44
C SER A 61 -9.49 -23.89 18.65
N ALA A 62 -10.10 -23.31 17.64
CA ALA A 62 -10.75 -22.01 17.73
C ALA A 62 -12.03 -22.00 16.89
N SER A 63 -12.99 -21.20 17.32
CA SER A 63 -14.18 -20.86 16.57
C SER A 63 -14.32 -19.35 16.51
N VAL A 64 -14.60 -18.83 15.31
CA VAL A 64 -14.87 -17.41 15.09
C VAL A 64 -16.26 -17.27 14.46
N ASN A 65 -17.12 -16.46 15.10
CA ASN A 65 -18.42 -16.11 14.55
C ASN A 65 -18.29 -14.88 13.67
N LEU A 66 -18.83 -14.95 12.46
CA LEU A 66 -18.93 -13.85 11.52
C LEU A 66 -20.21 -13.05 11.78
N SER A 67 -20.23 -11.80 11.31
CA SER A 67 -21.35 -10.88 11.53
C SER A 67 -22.67 -11.33 10.88
N ASP A 68 -22.59 -12.20 9.87
CA ASP A 68 -23.74 -12.83 9.22
C ASP A 68 -24.25 -14.09 9.96
N GLY A 69 -23.67 -14.39 11.13
CA GLY A 69 -24.00 -15.57 11.94
C GLY A 69 -23.32 -16.86 11.49
N THR A 70 -22.55 -16.83 10.40
CA THR A 70 -21.77 -17.99 9.96
C THR A 70 -20.52 -18.18 10.82
N LYS A 71 -19.99 -19.40 10.86
CA LYS A 71 -18.88 -19.78 11.73
C LYS A 71 -17.67 -20.25 10.94
N ILE A 72 -16.47 -19.90 11.41
CA ILE A 72 -15.19 -20.47 10.98
C ILE A 72 -14.66 -21.33 12.12
N ASP A 73 -14.34 -22.58 11.83
CA ASP A 73 -13.83 -23.55 12.80
C ASP A 73 -12.41 -23.99 12.43
N ILE A 74 -11.46 -23.75 13.33
CA ILE A 74 -10.08 -24.22 13.23
C ILE A 74 -9.94 -25.42 14.17
N GLY A 75 -10.01 -26.63 13.59
CA GLY A 75 -9.84 -27.89 14.31
C GLY A 75 -8.40 -28.17 14.75
N SER A 76 -8.17 -29.25 15.49
CA SER A 76 -6.88 -29.55 16.12
C SER A 76 -5.70 -29.69 15.17
N THR A 77 -5.88 -30.41 14.06
CA THR A 77 -4.83 -30.56 13.03
C THR A 77 -4.47 -29.21 12.41
N LEU A 78 -5.48 -28.41 12.06
CA LEU A 78 -5.27 -27.10 11.46
C LEU A 78 -4.68 -26.11 12.47
N MET A 79 -5.09 -26.17 13.73
CA MET A 79 -4.54 -25.36 14.82
C MET A 79 -3.06 -25.64 15.05
N LYS A 80 -2.64 -26.91 15.04
CA LYS A 80 -1.22 -27.29 15.12
C LYS A 80 -0.41 -26.66 13.98
N ARG A 81 -0.95 -26.64 12.76
CA ARG A 81 -0.34 -25.99 11.61
C ARG A 81 -0.31 -24.45 11.76
N ALA A 82 -1.40 -23.86 12.24
CA ALA A 82 -1.55 -22.42 12.45
C ALA A 82 -0.58 -21.81 13.46
N LEU A 83 -0.15 -22.61 14.42
CA LEU A 83 0.76 -22.19 15.50
C LEU A 83 2.21 -22.58 15.27
N GLN A 84 2.48 -23.33 14.20
CA GLN A 84 3.83 -23.73 13.82
C GLN A 84 4.46 -22.69 12.88
N TYR A 85 5.79 -22.72 12.76
CA TYR A 85 6.51 -22.05 11.69
C TYR A 85 5.91 -22.37 10.31
N SER A 86 5.84 -21.36 9.46
CA SER A 86 5.38 -21.45 8.08
C SER A 86 6.43 -20.93 7.10
N ALA A 87 6.22 -21.17 5.80
CA ALA A 87 7.06 -20.59 4.76
C ALA A 87 7.02 -19.06 4.85
N THR A 88 8.17 -18.42 4.65
CA THR A 88 8.27 -16.94 4.74
C THR A 88 7.36 -16.23 3.76
N ALA A 89 7.21 -16.78 2.55
CA ALA A 89 6.32 -16.22 1.54
C ALA A 89 4.83 -16.23 1.96
N GLY A 90 4.45 -17.09 2.91
CA GLY A 90 3.08 -17.28 3.36
C GLY A 90 2.58 -18.73 3.23
N VAL A 91 1.38 -18.96 3.73
CA VAL A 91 0.66 -20.23 3.60
C VAL A 91 0.37 -20.50 2.11
N PRO A 92 0.81 -21.63 1.52
CA PRO A 92 0.74 -21.86 0.07
C PRO A 92 -0.66 -21.71 -0.55
N GLU A 93 -1.69 -22.17 0.16
CA GLU A 93 -3.08 -22.09 -0.26
C GLU A 93 -3.58 -20.64 -0.28
N LEU A 94 -3.15 -19.83 0.69
CA LEU A 94 -3.46 -18.40 0.72
C LEU A 94 -2.73 -17.67 -0.42
N ILE A 95 -1.46 -17.98 -0.66
CA ILE A 95 -0.71 -17.42 -1.80
C ILE A 95 -1.42 -17.74 -3.12
N THR A 96 -1.88 -18.98 -3.29
CA THR A 96 -2.59 -19.41 -4.50
C THR A 96 -3.88 -18.62 -4.68
N TRP A 97 -4.71 -18.55 -3.63
CA TRP A 97 -5.95 -17.78 -3.66
C TRP A 97 -5.71 -16.31 -3.99
N LEU A 98 -4.69 -15.69 -3.39
CA LEU A 98 -4.32 -14.29 -3.65
C LEU A 98 -3.78 -14.07 -5.07
N LYS A 99 -3.02 -15.00 -5.62
CA LYS A 99 -2.57 -14.95 -7.03
C LYS A 99 -3.75 -15.05 -7.99
N ASP A 100 -4.72 -15.92 -7.71
CA ASP A 100 -5.94 -16.03 -8.51
C ASP A 100 -6.78 -14.76 -8.44
N LEU A 101 -6.83 -14.12 -7.26
CA LEU A 101 -7.44 -12.80 -7.11
C LEU A 101 -6.70 -11.75 -7.97
N GLN A 102 -5.37 -11.70 -7.92
CA GLN A 102 -4.57 -10.77 -8.74
C GLN A 102 -4.80 -10.99 -10.23
N LYS A 103 -4.89 -12.26 -10.67
CA LYS A 103 -5.24 -12.63 -12.04
C LYS A 103 -6.63 -12.14 -12.44
N LYS A 104 -7.64 -12.34 -11.58
CA LYS A 104 -9.03 -11.92 -11.86
C LYS A 104 -9.17 -10.40 -11.93
N LEU A 105 -8.50 -9.66 -11.04
CA LEU A 105 -8.66 -8.21 -10.92
C LEU A 105 -7.76 -7.41 -11.86
N HIS A 106 -6.54 -7.89 -12.13
CA HIS A 106 -5.53 -7.12 -12.84
C HIS A 106 -5.02 -7.80 -14.11
N ASN A 107 -5.16 -9.13 -14.22
CA ASN A 107 -4.69 -9.93 -15.36
C ASN A 107 -3.29 -9.51 -15.89
N PRO A 108 -2.25 -9.48 -15.03
CA PRO A 108 -0.97 -8.88 -15.41
C PRO A 108 -0.27 -9.68 -16.54
N PRO A 109 0.34 -9.00 -17.53
CA PRO A 109 1.08 -9.66 -18.61
C PRO A 109 2.21 -10.59 -18.11
N THR A 110 2.82 -10.25 -16.97
CA THR A 110 3.95 -10.95 -16.35
C THR A 110 3.60 -12.32 -15.78
N MET A 111 2.34 -12.74 -15.70
CA MET A 111 1.98 -14.08 -15.19
C MET A 111 2.54 -15.23 -16.05
N THR A 112 2.72 -14.99 -17.34
CA THR A 112 3.17 -16.00 -18.31
C THR A 112 4.68 -16.01 -18.52
N TYR A 113 5.41 -15.08 -17.89
CA TYR A 113 6.85 -14.95 -18.06
C TYR A 113 7.60 -16.09 -17.36
N SER A 114 8.85 -16.32 -17.76
CA SER A 114 9.74 -17.21 -17.01
C SER A 114 10.19 -16.54 -15.69
N PRO A 115 10.52 -17.33 -14.65
CA PRO A 115 10.99 -16.80 -13.36
C PRO A 115 12.06 -15.71 -13.44
N ASP A 116 13.09 -15.92 -14.27
CA ASP A 116 14.22 -15.03 -14.49
C ASP A 116 13.83 -13.73 -15.22
N LYS A 117 12.78 -13.77 -16.04
CA LYS A 117 12.25 -12.63 -16.79
C LYS A 117 11.17 -11.85 -16.04
N GLY A 118 11.04 -12.06 -14.73
CA GLY A 118 10.10 -11.29 -13.91
C GLY A 118 8.68 -11.85 -13.87
N LYS A 119 8.52 -13.18 -13.90
CA LYS A 119 7.22 -13.81 -13.65
C LYS A 119 6.55 -13.21 -12.40
N MET A 120 5.26 -12.88 -12.50
CA MET A 120 4.49 -12.38 -11.36
C MET A 120 4.52 -13.39 -10.20
N GLU A 121 4.93 -12.92 -9.04
CA GLU A 121 5.02 -13.66 -7.79
C GLU A 121 4.45 -12.82 -6.62
N LEU A 122 4.15 -13.47 -5.50
CA LEU A 122 3.49 -12.82 -4.36
C LEU A 122 4.09 -13.28 -3.02
N CYS A 123 4.23 -12.36 -2.07
CA CYS A 123 4.61 -12.66 -0.69
C CYS A 123 3.60 -12.04 0.28
N VAL A 124 3.05 -12.84 1.20
CA VAL A 124 2.15 -12.41 2.27
C VAL A 124 2.93 -11.65 3.35
N THR A 125 2.43 -10.48 3.73
CA THR A 125 3.07 -9.57 4.68
C THR A 125 2.13 -9.23 5.83
N SER A 126 2.69 -8.70 6.92
CA SER A 126 1.98 -8.22 8.11
C SER A 126 1.32 -6.86 7.87
N GLY A 127 0.56 -6.75 6.78
CA GLY A 127 0.04 -5.53 6.16
C GLY A 127 1.01 -4.92 5.13
N SER A 128 0.53 -3.97 4.33
CA SER A 128 1.33 -3.31 3.29
C SER A 128 2.57 -2.60 3.83
N GLN A 129 2.49 -1.98 5.02
CA GLN A 129 3.61 -1.26 5.63
C GLN A 129 4.85 -2.13 5.84
N GLU A 130 4.71 -3.38 6.26
CA GLU A 130 5.86 -4.29 6.40
C GLU A 130 6.48 -4.57 5.03
N GLY A 131 5.65 -4.95 4.05
CA GLY A 131 6.07 -5.24 2.69
C GLY A 131 6.81 -4.06 2.06
N LEU A 132 6.25 -2.86 2.14
CA LEU A 132 6.87 -1.62 1.66
C LEU A 132 8.19 -1.34 2.36
N SER A 133 8.25 -1.52 3.69
CA SER A 133 9.50 -1.35 4.43
C SER A 133 10.59 -2.31 3.90
N LYS A 134 10.23 -3.55 3.57
CA LYS A 134 11.18 -4.53 3.01
C LYS A 134 11.57 -4.20 1.57
N VAL A 135 10.66 -3.65 0.78
CA VAL A 135 10.96 -3.13 -0.56
C VAL A 135 11.91 -1.93 -0.47
N PHE A 136 11.70 -1.00 0.46
CA PHE A 136 12.60 0.15 0.66
C PHE A 136 13.97 -0.29 1.17
N GLU A 137 14.04 -1.15 2.18
CA GLU A 137 15.30 -1.74 2.66
C GLU A 137 16.05 -2.53 1.58
N MET A 138 15.33 -3.11 0.62
CA MET A 138 15.91 -3.85 -0.52
C MET A 138 16.50 -2.92 -1.57
N LEU A 139 15.78 -1.84 -1.89
CA LEU A 139 16.09 -0.99 -3.04
C LEU A 139 16.91 0.22 -2.67
N VAL A 140 16.68 0.87 -1.53
CA VAL A 140 17.20 2.19 -1.21
C VAL A 140 18.55 2.12 -0.50
N SER A 141 19.50 2.95 -0.91
CA SER A 141 20.78 3.23 -0.25
C SER A 141 20.84 4.70 0.16
N PRO A 142 21.71 5.05 1.13
CA PRO A 142 21.99 6.44 1.45
C PRO A 142 22.43 7.24 0.22
N GLY A 143 21.85 8.43 0.03
CA GLY A 143 22.11 9.32 -1.10
C GLY A 143 21.33 9.03 -2.39
N ASP A 144 20.56 7.93 -2.45
CA ASP A 144 19.70 7.65 -3.60
C ASP A 144 18.56 8.68 -3.72
N ASN A 145 18.13 8.95 -4.95
CA ASN A 145 16.96 9.77 -5.23
C ASN A 145 15.69 8.90 -5.32
N VAL A 146 14.67 9.25 -4.54
CA VAL A 146 13.39 8.56 -4.44
C VAL A 146 12.27 9.53 -4.81
N LEU A 147 11.50 9.19 -5.84
CA LEU A 147 10.34 9.99 -6.27
C LEU A 147 9.09 9.52 -5.52
N LEU A 148 8.24 10.46 -5.13
CA LEU A 148 6.96 10.13 -4.50
C LEU A 148 5.92 11.22 -4.68
N ASP A 149 4.64 10.87 -4.49
CA ASP A 149 3.55 11.85 -4.39
C ASP A 149 3.92 12.99 -3.41
N ALA A 150 3.50 14.23 -3.69
CA ALA A 150 3.63 15.34 -2.77
C ALA A 150 2.32 16.16 -2.72
N PRO A 151 1.57 16.13 -1.60
CA PRO A 151 1.87 15.45 -0.33
C PRO A 151 1.68 13.91 -0.38
N THR A 152 2.14 13.18 0.65
CA THR A 152 2.02 11.71 0.71
C THR A 152 1.78 11.18 2.13
N TYR A 153 1.68 9.86 2.27
CA TYR A 153 1.54 9.18 3.55
C TYR A 153 2.77 9.35 4.45
N SER A 154 2.53 9.88 5.65
CA SER A 154 3.57 10.10 6.66
C SER A 154 4.30 8.83 7.09
N GLY A 155 3.64 7.66 7.05
CA GLY A 155 4.29 6.37 7.35
C GLY A 155 5.35 5.98 6.33
N THR A 156 5.14 6.31 5.05
CA THR A 156 6.14 6.11 3.99
C THR A 156 7.33 7.05 4.18
N ILE A 157 7.08 8.32 4.51
CA ILE A 157 8.14 9.29 4.83
C ILE A 157 8.97 8.80 6.04
N ALA A 158 8.30 8.32 7.09
CA ALA A 158 8.95 7.79 8.28
C ALA A 158 9.78 6.52 8.00
N ALA A 159 9.38 5.70 7.03
CA ALA A 159 10.14 4.52 6.62
C ALA A 159 11.37 4.88 5.75
N LEU A 160 11.25 5.86 4.86
CA LEU A 160 12.30 6.21 3.90
C LEU A 160 13.37 7.14 4.48
N LYS A 161 12.99 8.13 5.30
CA LYS A 161 13.95 9.12 5.85
C LYS A 161 15.16 8.47 6.57
N PRO A 162 14.98 7.46 7.44
CA PRO A 162 16.11 6.82 8.12
C PRO A 162 17.06 6.06 7.18
N LEU A 163 16.65 5.75 5.95
CA LEU A 163 17.52 5.11 4.94
C LEU A 163 18.51 6.09 4.29
N GLY A 164 18.42 7.39 4.62
CA GLY A 164 19.36 8.42 4.16
C GLY A 164 19.21 8.79 2.69
N CYS A 165 18.06 8.53 2.08
CA CYS A 165 17.77 8.90 0.69
C CYS A 165 17.27 10.34 0.55
N ASN A 166 17.37 10.89 -0.66
CA ASN A 166 16.79 12.18 -1.02
C ASN A 166 15.36 11.95 -1.50
N LEU A 167 14.39 12.46 -0.74
CA LEU A 167 12.98 12.43 -1.10
C LEU A 167 12.67 13.57 -2.06
N ILE A 168 12.23 13.23 -3.27
CA ILE A 168 11.84 14.18 -4.30
C ILE A 168 10.33 14.10 -4.50
N GLY A 169 9.64 15.16 -4.07
CA GLY A 169 8.20 15.27 -4.19
C GLY A 169 7.77 15.57 -5.61
N VAL A 170 6.84 14.77 -6.13
CA VAL A 170 6.19 14.95 -7.41
C VAL A 170 4.82 15.59 -7.16
N PRO A 171 4.58 16.82 -7.65
CA PRO A 171 3.33 17.52 -7.41
C PRO A 171 2.10 16.71 -7.82
N THR A 172 1.07 16.76 -6.98
CA THR A 172 -0.23 16.14 -7.23
C THR A 172 -1.35 17.19 -7.34
N ASP A 173 -2.36 16.90 -8.16
CA ASP A 173 -3.65 17.62 -8.16
C ASP A 173 -4.79 16.66 -7.77
N GLN A 174 -6.06 17.02 -8.04
CA GLN A 174 -7.20 16.16 -7.72
C GLN A 174 -7.22 14.79 -8.44
N HIS A 175 -6.32 14.59 -9.40
CA HIS A 175 -6.12 13.35 -10.14
C HIS A 175 -4.78 12.68 -9.83
N GLY A 176 -4.16 12.97 -8.68
CA GLY A 176 -2.89 12.36 -8.25
C GLY A 176 -1.68 13.04 -8.90
N ILE A 177 -0.56 12.31 -9.05
CA ILE A 177 0.66 12.81 -9.71
C ILE A 177 0.32 13.48 -11.05
N VAL A 178 0.90 14.66 -11.28
CA VAL A 178 0.88 15.35 -12.57
C VAL A 178 2.01 14.80 -13.45
N PRO A 179 1.72 14.07 -14.55
CA PRO A 179 2.77 13.43 -15.37
C PRO A 179 3.77 14.42 -15.97
N GLN A 180 3.32 15.61 -16.36
CA GLN A 180 4.20 16.66 -16.86
C GLN A 180 5.21 17.11 -15.78
N ALA A 181 4.77 17.27 -14.52
CA ALA A 181 5.67 17.62 -13.43
C ALA A 181 6.69 16.51 -13.15
N LEU A 182 6.27 15.24 -13.22
CA LEU A 182 7.18 14.08 -13.14
C LEU A 182 8.22 14.13 -14.26
N LYS A 183 7.80 14.39 -15.50
CA LYS A 183 8.69 14.53 -16.65
C LYS A 183 9.69 15.67 -16.49
N ASP A 184 9.24 16.84 -16.03
CA ASP A 184 10.10 18.01 -15.81
C ASP A 184 11.14 17.72 -14.71
N ILE A 185 10.75 17.05 -13.63
CA ILE A 185 11.67 16.59 -12.59
C ILE A 185 12.70 15.63 -13.18
N LEU A 186 12.26 14.61 -13.91
CA LEU A 186 13.13 13.58 -14.50
C LEU A 186 14.09 14.14 -15.56
N SER A 187 13.73 15.21 -16.26
CA SER A 187 14.57 15.86 -17.28
C SER A 187 15.92 16.37 -16.78
N LYS A 188 16.11 16.46 -15.45
CA LYS A 188 17.39 16.77 -14.80
C LYS A 188 18.42 15.65 -14.95
N TRP A 189 18.01 14.47 -15.42
CA TRP A 189 18.85 13.32 -15.66
C TRP A 189 18.73 12.84 -17.11
N SER A 190 19.80 12.22 -17.62
CA SER A 190 19.76 11.55 -18.92
C SER A 190 19.21 10.12 -18.73
N PRO A 191 18.19 9.69 -19.51
CA PRO A 191 17.72 8.31 -19.53
C PRO A 191 18.83 7.27 -19.69
N GLU A 192 19.83 7.56 -20.52
CA GLU A 192 20.98 6.68 -20.84
C GLU A 192 21.98 6.54 -19.69
N ASP A 193 21.87 7.39 -18.68
CA ASP A 193 22.63 7.35 -17.44
C ASP A 193 21.94 6.49 -16.35
N SER A 194 20.75 5.96 -16.63
CA SER A 194 20.03 5.10 -15.69
C SER A 194 20.84 3.84 -15.35
N GLY A 195 20.92 3.53 -14.06
CA GLY A 195 21.72 2.41 -13.55
C GLY A 195 23.21 2.72 -13.33
N LYS A 196 23.68 3.93 -13.65
CA LYS A 196 25.04 4.38 -13.32
C LYS A 196 25.06 5.08 -11.95
N PRO A 197 25.65 4.50 -10.89
CA PRO A 197 25.55 5.02 -9.52
C PRO A 197 26.02 6.47 -9.35
N GLU A 198 27.05 6.88 -10.09
CA GLU A 198 27.63 8.22 -10.03
C GLU A 198 26.72 9.33 -10.58
N LYS A 199 25.73 8.96 -11.40
CA LYS A 199 24.79 9.89 -12.05
C LYS A 199 23.58 10.22 -11.18
N LYS A 200 23.33 9.40 -10.16
CA LYS A 200 22.23 9.57 -9.18
C LYS A 200 20.86 9.74 -9.85
N ASN A 201 20.62 9.06 -10.97
CA ASN A 201 19.28 8.95 -11.54
C ASN A 201 18.34 8.37 -10.48
N PRO A 202 17.10 8.89 -10.33
CA PRO A 202 16.08 8.21 -9.54
C PRO A 202 15.90 6.78 -10.06
N LYS A 203 15.68 5.83 -9.17
CA LYS A 203 15.45 4.42 -9.54
C LYS A 203 14.06 3.90 -9.17
N LEU A 204 13.31 4.68 -8.39
CA LEU A 204 12.01 4.27 -7.90
C LEU A 204 11.05 5.45 -7.76
N LEU A 205 9.79 5.18 -8.09
CA LEU A 205 8.63 6.04 -7.88
C LEU A 205 7.68 5.32 -6.92
N TYR A 206 7.41 5.89 -5.75
CA TYR A 206 6.34 5.46 -4.86
C TYR A 206 5.07 6.27 -5.12
N THR A 207 3.92 5.62 -5.25
CA THR A 207 2.64 6.31 -5.41
C THR A 207 1.50 5.54 -4.76
N ILE A 208 0.50 6.28 -4.28
CA ILE A 208 -0.78 5.77 -3.78
C ILE A 208 -1.85 6.09 -4.83
N PRO A 209 -2.07 5.19 -5.82
CA PRO A 209 -2.77 5.55 -7.06
C PRO A 209 -4.29 5.73 -6.88
N ASN A 210 -4.89 5.17 -5.84
CA ASN A 210 -6.33 5.24 -5.60
C ASN A 210 -6.60 5.76 -4.18
N GLY A 211 -7.41 6.80 -4.06
CA GLY A 211 -7.79 7.37 -2.76
C GLY A 211 -6.58 7.82 -1.93
N GLY A 212 -5.60 8.45 -2.58
CA GLY A 212 -4.29 8.78 -2.05
C GLY A 212 -4.33 9.41 -0.65
N ASN A 213 -3.42 8.98 0.24
CA ASN A 213 -3.32 9.59 1.57
C ASN A 213 -2.25 10.70 1.52
N PRO A 214 -2.59 11.99 1.72
CA PRO A 214 -3.83 12.50 2.32
C PRO A 214 -4.91 12.99 1.35
N THR A 215 -4.61 13.11 0.06
CA THR A 215 -5.36 13.93 -0.90
C THR A 215 -6.77 13.42 -1.24
N GLY A 216 -7.04 12.14 -1.05
CA GLY A 216 -8.21 11.43 -1.58
C GLY A 216 -8.21 11.30 -3.11
N ALA A 217 -7.12 11.73 -3.78
CA ALA A 217 -7.02 11.75 -5.22
C ALA A 217 -6.78 10.35 -5.79
N SER A 218 -7.26 10.11 -7.01
CA SER A 218 -6.99 8.87 -7.73
C SER A 218 -6.45 9.18 -9.12
N LEU A 219 -5.38 8.49 -9.52
CA LEU A 219 -4.79 8.58 -10.85
C LEU A 219 -5.79 8.08 -11.90
N SER A 220 -5.99 8.88 -12.96
CA SER A 220 -6.71 8.42 -14.14
C SER A 220 -5.89 7.36 -14.90
N THR A 221 -6.56 6.56 -15.73
CA THR A 221 -5.91 5.56 -16.56
C THR A 221 -4.85 6.19 -17.49
N GLU A 222 -5.16 7.34 -18.07
CA GLU A 222 -4.29 8.09 -18.96
C GLU A 222 -3.01 8.52 -18.24
N ARG A 223 -3.14 9.04 -17.01
CA ARG A 223 -1.97 9.39 -16.19
C ARG A 223 -1.13 8.18 -15.82
N LYS A 224 -1.74 7.04 -15.47
CA LYS A 224 -1.00 5.80 -15.20
C LYS A 224 -0.20 5.36 -16.45
N ILE A 225 -0.78 5.47 -17.64
CA ILE A 225 -0.08 5.17 -18.90
C ILE A 225 1.12 6.10 -19.11
N GLU A 226 0.96 7.42 -18.95
CA GLU A 226 2.06 8.38 -19.10
C GLU A 226 3.16 8.16 -18.06
N ILE A 227 2.80 7.92 -16.80
CA ILE A 227 3.74 7.63 -15.72
C ILE A 227 4.48 6.32 -16.00
N TYR A 228 3.79 5.29 -16.48
CA TYR A 228 4.43 4.02 -16.85
C TYR A 228 5.42 4.21 -18.00
N GLN A 229 5.09 5.01 -19.02
CA GLN A 229 6.02 5.35 -20.11
C GLN A 229 7.24 6.12 -19.62
N LEU A 230 7.08 7.06 -18.68
CA LEU A 230 8.21 7.74 -18.05
C LEU A 230 9.05 6.77 -17.21
N ALA A 231 8.43 5.84 -16.50
CA ALA A 231 9.13 4.78 -15.79
C ALA A 231 9.93 3.89 -16.75
N GLN A 232 9.39 3.58 -17.94
CA GLN A 232 10.14 2.90 -19.00
C GLN A 232 11.34 3.72 -19.47
N GLN A 233 11.11 4.98 -19.82
CA GLN A 233 12.15 5.86 -20.35
C GLN A 233 13.32 6.05 -19.37
N TYR A 234 13.03 6.31 -18.10
CA TYR A 234 14.03 6.58 -17.05
C TYR A 234 14.39 5.35 -16.21
N ASP A 235 13.93 4.19 -16.66
CA ASP A 235 14.18 2.89 -16.05
C ASP A 235 13.90 2.86 -14.53
N LEU A 236 12.67 3.23 -14.14
CA LEU A 236 12.19 3.25 -12.76
C LEU A 236 11.45 1.96 -12.39
N ILE A 237 11.58 1.53 -11.13
CA ILE A 237 10.57 0.67 -10.47
C ILE A 237 9.41 1.54 -10.01
N ILE A 238 8.18 1.11 -10.26
CA ILE A 238 6.98 1.71 -9.68
C ILE A 238 6.58 0.91 -8.46
N ILE A 239 6.54 1.56 -7.30
CA ILE A 239 6.00 1.01 -6.06
C ILE A 239 4.57 1.54 -5.92
N GLU A 240 3.60 0.67 -6.21
CA GLU A 240 2.17 0.95 -6.15
C GLU A 240 1.63 0.52 -4.77
N ASP A 241 1.46 1.47 -3.84
CA ASP A 241 0.88 1.20 -2.52
C ASP A 241 -0.63 1.45 -2.55
N ASP A 242 -1.42 0.39 -2.56
CA ASP A 242 -2.84 0.49 -2.91
C ASP A 242 -3.78 -0.16 -1.88
N PRO A 243 -3.69 0.23 -0.59
CA PRO A 243 -4.54 -0.32 0.47
C PRO A 243 -6.00 0.12 0.34
N TYR A 244 -6.30 1.03 -0.58
CA TYR A 244 -7.62 1.60 -0.84
C TYR A 244 -8.21 1.16 -2.19
N TYR A 245 -7.59 0.23 -2.92
CA TYR A 245 -8.04 -0.20 -4.26
C TYR A 245 -9.54 -0.53 -4.31
N PHE A 246 -10.02 -1.31 -3.35
CA PHE A 246 -11.42 -1.74 -3.27
C PHE A 246 -12.38 -0.65 -2.78
N LEU A 247 -11.86 0.49 -2.32
CA LEU A 247 -12.65 1.65 -1.90
C LEU A 247 -12.84 2.66 -3.05
N GLN A 248 -12.75 2.23 -4.30
CA GLN A 248 -13.13 3.03 -5.47
C GLN A 248 -14.66 3.06 -5.59
N PHE A 249 -15.25 4.25 -5.63
CA PHE A 249 -16.71 4.42 -5.63
C PHE A 249 -17.35 4.28 -7.02
N ASN A 250 -16.54 4.30 -8.08
CA ASN A 250 -17.01 4.02 -9.44
C ASN A 250 -17.45 2.55 -9.58
N LYS A 251 -18.30 2.27 -10.58
CA LYS A 251 -18.77 0.90 -10.84
C LYS A 251 -17.63 -0.04 -11.22
N GLU A 252 -16.74 0.41 -12.10
CA GLU A 252 -15.57 -0.35 -12.55
C GLU A 252 -14.32 0.17 -11.86
N PHE A 253 -13.44 -0.75 -11.46
CA PHE A 253 -12.13 -0.40 -10.92
C PHE A 253 -11.22 0.12 -12.03
N ALA A 254 -10.46 1.18 -11.73
CA ALA A 254 -9.44 1.67 -12.63
C ALA A 254 -8.31 0.63 -12.78
N PRO A 255 -7.73 0.47 -13.99
CA PRO A 255 -6.57 -0.38 -14.20
C PRO A 255 -5.43 -0.02 -13.23
N SER A 256 -4.77 -1.02 -12.65
CA SER A 256 -3.59 -0.85 -11.80
C SER A 256 -2.33 -0.70 -12.66
N PHE A 257 -1.24 -0.21 -12.07
CA PHE A 257 0.07 -0.29 -12.75
C PHE A 257 0.45 -1.74 -13.04
N LEU A 258 0.15 -2.65 -12.11
CA LEU A 258 0.36 -4.09 -12.30
C LEU A 258 -0.33 -4.64 -13.56
N SER A 259 -1.57 -4.20 -13.86
CA SER A 259 -2.33 -4.67 -15.04
C SER A 259 -1.71 -4.27 -16.39
N MET A 260 -0.87 -3.24 -16.41
CA MET A 260 -0.17 -2.75 -17.61
C MET A 260 1.34 -2.99 -17.57
N ASP A 261 1.83 -3.73 -16.57
CA ASP A 261 3.25 -4.00 -16.36
C ASP A 261 3.77 -5.03 -17.37
N ILE A 262 4.15 -4.55 -18.55
CA ILE A 262 4.73 -5.36 -19.62
C ILE A 262 6.23 -5.61 -19.46
N ASP A 263 6.90 -4.88 -18.56
CA ASP A 263 8.34 -5.03 -18.33
C ASP A 263 8.65 -5.84 -17.07
N GLY A 264 7.68 -5.97 -16.14
CA GLY A 264 7.93 -6.50 -14.81
C GLY A 264 8.65 -5.47 -13.93
N ARG A 265 8.25 -4.19 -13.99
CA ARG A 265 8.82 -3.06 -13.24
C ARG A 265 7.93 -2.56 -12.10
N VAL A 266 6.80 -3.21 -11.84
CA VAL A 266 5.84 -2.80 -10.79
C VAL A 266 5.98 -3.73 -9.58
N ILE A 267 6.08 -3.12 -8.40
CA ILE A 267 5.83 -3.79 -7.12
C ILE A 267 4.57 -3.19 -6.52
N ARG A 268 3.51 -3.98 -6.45
CA ARG A 268 2.24 -3.60 -5.87
C ARG A 268 2.15 -4.08 -4.42
N ALA A 269 1.78 -3.21 -3.50
CA ALA A 269 1.49 -3.55 -2.12
C ALA A 269 -0.01 -3.42 -1.84
N ASP A 270 -0.63 -4.51 -1.42
CA ASP A 270 -2.04 -4.58 -1.05
C ASP A 270 -2.20 -4.84 0.46
N SER A 271 -3.38 -4.55 1.00
CA SER A 271 -3.67 -4.69 2.42
C SER A 271 -5.12 -5.08 2.67
N MET A 272 -5.34 -6.08 3.53
CA MET A 272 -6.68 -6.44 4.02
C MET A 272 -7.19 -5.47 5.10
N SER A 273 -6.38 -4.46 5.47
CA SER A 273 -6.65 -3.60 6.63
C SER A 273 -7.88 -2.71 6.49
N LYS A 274 -8.26 -2.36 5.25
CA LYS A 274 -9.35 -1.40 4.97
C LYS A 274 -10.63 -2.08 4.49
N ILE A 275 -10.57 -3.39 4.28
CA ILE A 275 -11.68 -4.19 3.76
C ILE A 275 -12.08 -5.34 4.70
N LEU A 276 -11.16 -5.89 5.48
CA LEU A 276 -11.46 -6.94 6.47
C LEU A 276 -11.19 -6.46 7.89
N SER A 277 -9.91 -6.32 8.26
CA SER A 277 -9.51 -5.84 9.58
C SER A 277 -8.05 -5.44 9.61
N SER A 278 -7.79 -4.24 10.14
CA SER A 278 -6.42 -3.76 10.37
C SER A 278 -5.69 -4.49 11.50
N GLY A 279 -6.43 -5.15 12.41
CA GLY A 279 -5.88 -5.90 13.54
C GLY A 279 -5.41 -7.31 13.19
N LEU A 280 -5.92 -7.91 12.11
CA LEU A 280 -5.49 -9.24 11.65
C LEU A 280 -4.06 -9.23 11.07
N ARG A 281 -3.54 -8.04 10.72
CA ARG A 281 -2.21 -7.81 10.16
C ARG A 281 -1.94 -8.69 8.93
N ILE A 282 -2.79 -8.59 7.91
CA ILE A 282 -2.60 -9.30 6.64
C ILE A 282 -2.58 -8.29 5.49
N GLY A 283 -1.55 -8.39 4.67
CA GLY A 283 -1.37 -7.74 3.38
C GLY A 283 -0.49 -8.63 2.52
N TYR A 284 -0.07 -8.14 1.36
CA TYR A 284 0.86 -8.86 0.51
C TYR A 284 1.51 -7.92 -0.50
N VAL A 285 2.66 -8.32 -1.01
CA VAL A 285 3.34 -7.65 -2.12
C VAL A 285 3.33 -8.54 -3.36
N THR A 286 2.99 -7.97 -4.51
CA THR A 286 2.95 -8.63 -5.81
C THR A 286 3.94 -7.95 -6.74
N GLY A 287 4.72 -8.70 -7.50
CA GLY A 287 5.72 -8.12 -8.39
C GLY A 287 6.56 -9.19 -9.10
N PRO A 288 7.65 -8.79 -9.78
CA PRO A 288 8.51 -9.71 -10.49
C PRO A 288 9.26 -10.62 -9.50
N LYS A 289 9.26 -11.93 -9.77
CA LYS A 289 9.88 -12.95 -8.91
C LYS A 289 11.28 -12.60 -8.40
N PRO A 290 12.23 -12.09 -9.21
CA PRO A 290 13.56 -11.74 -8.72
C PRO A 290 13.56 -10.69 -7.58
N LEU A 291 12.57 -9.81 -7.52
CA LEU A 291 12.42 -8.82 -6.44
C LEU A 291 11.60 -9.39 -5.26
N ILE A 292 10.57 -10.19 -5.53
CA ILE A 292 9.78 -10.85 -4.46
C ILE A 292 10.64 -11.84 -3.66
N ASP A 293 11.53 -12.59 -4.32
CA ASP A 293 12.48 -13.48 -3.64
C ASP A 293 13.41 -12.69 -2.70
N ARG A 294 13.77 -11.44 -3.06
CA ARG A 294 14.55 -10.55 -2.19
C ARG A 294 13.73 -10.04 -1.00
N VAL A 295 12.46 -9.69 -1.19
CA VAL A 295 11.55 -9.34 -0.09
C VAL A 295 11.46 -10.48 0.93
N ILE A 296 11.31 -11.72 0.44
CA ILE A 296 11.31 -12.92 1.29
C ILE A 296 12.59 -12.96 2.13
N LEU A 297 13.78 -12.83 1.54
CA LEU A 297 15.06 -12.83 2.28
C LEU A 297 15.16 -11.72 3.35
N HIS A 298 14.56 -10.55 3.11
CA HIS A 298 14.48 -9.49 4.11
C HIS A 298 13.54 -9.87 5.26
N MET A 299 12.39 -10.49 4.96
CA MET A 299 11.47 -10.98 6.00
C MET A 299 12.07 -12.12 6.82
N GLN A 300 12.89 -12.98 6.21
CA GLN A 300 13.52 -14.11 6.89
C GLN A 300 14.31 -13.68 8.14
N VAL A 301 14.94 -12.51 8.12
CA VAL A 301 15.74 -11.99 9.23
C VAL A 301 15.01 -10.96 10.11
N SER A 302 13.72 -10.71 9.86
CA SER A 302 12.91 -9.80 10.68
C SER A 302 11.77 -10.53 11.35
N THR A 303 10.66 -10.72 10.65
CA THR A 303 9.40 -11.27 11.17
C THR A 303 9.30 -12.76 10.92
N MET A 304 10.24 -13.33 10.15
CA MET A 304 10.29 -14.70 9.66
C MET A 304 9.16 -15.04 8.70
N HIS A 305 7.90 -14.88 9.12
CA HIS A 305 6.71 -14.97 8.29
C HIS A 305 5.58 -14.22 9.01
N THR A 306 4.59 -13.79 8.24
CA THR A 306 3.34 -13.27 8.82
C THR A 306 2.66 -14.33 9.68
N SER A 307 1.95 -13.94 10.76
CA SER A 307 1.27 -14.89 11.66
C SER A 307 0.49 -15.96 10.89
N ALA A 308 0.91 -17.22 11.02
CA ALA A 308 0.27 -18.33 10.31
C ALA A 308 -1.17 -18.54 10.79
N PHE A 309 -1.46 -18.21 12.05
CA PHE A 309 -2.82 -18.19 12.58
C PHE A 309 -3.72 -17.17 11.86
N SER A 310 -3.26 -15.93 11.69
CA SER A 310 -4.01 -14.92 10.93
C SER A 310 -4.20 -15.32 9.48
N GLN A 311 -3.15 -15.89 8.86
CA GLN A 311 -3.21 -16.36 7.48
C GLN A 311 -4.24 -17.50 7.30
N ILE A 312 -4.25 -18.49 8.19
CA ILE A 312 -5.20 -19.60 8.14
C ILE A 312 -6.61 -19.13 8.42
N LEU A 313 -6.83 -18.26 9.41
CA LEU A 313 -8.15 -17.70 9.68
C LEU A 313 -8.72 -16.97 8.46
N ILE A 314 -7.90 -16.15 7.79
CA ILE A 314 -8.32 -15.47 6.56
C ILE A 314 -8.49 -16.47 5.41
N LEU A 315 -7.63 -17.47 5.27
CA LEU A 315 -7.79 -18.51 4.25
C LEU A 315 -9.11 -19.26 4.39
N GLU A 316 -9.49 -19.65 5.61
CA GLU A 316 -10.78 -20.32 5.87
C GLU A 316 -11.96 -19.41 5.53
N LEU A 317 -11.87 -18.13 5.89
CA LEU A 317 -12.87 -17.12 5.52
C LEU A 317 -13.02 -16.99 4.00
N LEU A 318 -11.91 -16.77 3.30
CA LEU A 318 -11.87 -16.57 1.86
C LEU A 318 -12.23 -17.83 1.07
N SER A 319 -11.88 -19.01 1.57
CA SER A 319 -12.28 -20.29 0.95
C SER A 319 -13.78 -20.50 1.08
N LYS A 320 -14.37 -20.12 2.22
CA LYS A 320 -15.81 -20.24 2.46
C LYS A 320 -16.62 -19.26 1.61
N TRP A 321 -16.15 -18.02 1.51
CA TRP A 321 -16.78 -17.00 0.67
C TRP A 321 -16.59 -17.25 -0.83
N GLY A 322 -15.47 -17.87 -1.20
CA GLY A 322 -15.01 -17.83 -2.59
C GLY A 322 -14.69 -16.40 -3.02
N VAL A 323 -14.40 -16.22 -4.31
CA VAL A 323 -14.14 -14.87 -4.83
C VAL A 323 -15.43 -14.06 -4.91
N GLU A 324 -16.54 -14.70 -5.19
CA GLU A 324 -17.86 -14.07 -5.32
C GLU A 324 -18.33 -13.48 -3.98
N GLY A 325 -18.30 -14.25 -2.89
CA GLY A 325 -18.65 -13.75 -1.56
C GLY A 325 -17.65 -12.70 -1.05
N PHE A 326 -16.37 -12.82 -1.40
CA PHE A 326 -15.40 -11.77 -1.12
C PHE A 326 -15.79 -10.46 -1.82
N MET A 327 -16.12 -10.50 -3.11
CA MET A 327 -16.55 -9.31 -3.85
C MET A 327 -17.88 -8.73 -3.35
N GLU A 328 -18.81 -9.56 -2.88
CA GLU A 328 -20.04 -9.11 -2.24
C GLU A 328 -19.76 -8.34 -0.94
N HIS A 329 -18.87 -8.88 -0.09
CA HIS A 329 -18.41 -8.18 1.12
C HIS A 329 -17.74 -6.84 0.77
N ILE A 330 -16.89 -6.81 -0.27
CA ILE A 330 -16.28 -5.57 -0.75
C ILE A 330 -17.32 -4.53 -1.17
N GLU A 331 -18.37 -4.92 -1.89
CA GLU A 331 -19.42 -3.99 -2.32
C GLU A 331 -20.16 -3.41 -1.11
N GLY A 332 -20.40 -4.21 -0.07
CA GLY A 332 -20.94 -3.73 1.22
C GLY A 332 -20.05 -2.66 1.88
N VAL A 333 -18.74 -2.93 1.96
CA VAL A 333 -17.75 -1.99 2.51
C VAL A 333 -17.69 -0.71 1.67
N LYS A 334 -17.63 -0.83 0.34
CA LYS A 334 -17.60 0.30 -0.60
C LYS A 334 -18.85 1.17 -0.45
N LYS A 335 -20.04 0.57 -0.37
CA LYS A 335 -21.30 1.28 -0.17
C LYS A 335 -21.29 2.09 1.13
N PHE A 336 -20.80 1.50 2.23
CA PHE A 336 -20.64 2.22 3.49
C PHE A 336 -19.75 3.46 3.32
N TYR A 337 -18.54 3.31 2.76
CA TYR A 337 -17.64 4.45 2.57
C TYR A 337 -18.17 5.48 1.59
N GLN A 338 -18.94 5.07 0.59
CA GLN A 338 -19.61 5.99 -0.33
C GLN A 338 -20.65 6.85 0.39
N THR A 339 -21.52 6.23 1.22
CA THR A 339 -22.49 6.96 2.04
C THR A 339 -21.81 7.92 3.02
N GLN A 340 -20.73 7.48 3.66
CA GLN A 340 -19.95 8.32 4.58
C GLN A 340 -19.29 9.51 3.88
N ARG A 341 -18.71 9.30 2.69
CA ARG A 341 -18.18 10.38 1.85
C ARG A 341 -19.26 11.39 1.52
N ASP A 342 -20.41 10.93 1.06
CA ASP A 342 -21.51 11.81 0.61
C ASP A 342 -22.04 12.67 1.78
N ALA A 343 -22.16 12.08 2.98
CA ALA A 343 -22.52 12.81 4.20
C ALA A 343 -21.47 13.86 4.61
N LEU A 344 -20.17 13.51 4.54
CA LEU A 344 -19.09 14.47 4.82
C LEU A 344 -19.08 15.62 3.81
N LEU A 345 -19.28 15.33 2.52
CA LEU A 345 -19.32 16.35 1.47
C LEU A 345 -20.53 17.28 1.61
N ALA A 346 -21.70 16.75 1.96
CA ALA A 346 -22.88 17.57 2.26
C ALA A 346 -22.61 18.52 3.45
N SER A 347 -21.92 18.02 4.48
CA SER A 347 -21.48 18.83 5.62
C SER A 347 -20.45 19.90 5.21
N ALA A 348 -19.54 19.56 4.28
CA ALA A 348 -18.52 20.48 3.79
C ALA A 348 -19.17 21.64 3.03
N GLU A 349 -20.08 21.33 2.13
CA GLU A 349 -20.82 22.31 1.34
C GLU A 349 -21.63 23.25 2.25
N LYS A 350 -22.29 22.70 3.27
CA LYS A 350 -23.10 23.48 4.21
C LYS A 350 -22.29 24.45 5.06
N TRP A 351 -21.11 24.05 5.54
CA TRP A 351 -20.37 24.81 6.56
C TRP A 351 -19.09 25.47 6.07
N LEU A 352 -18.46 24.95 5.03
CA LEU A 352 -17.12 25.36 4.59
C LEU A 352 -17.13 26.13 3.26
N THR A 353 -18.26 26.21 2.57
CA THR A 353 -18.38 27.01 1.34
C THR A 353 -18.04 28.47 1.61
N GLY A 354 -17.11 29.01 0.81
CA GLY A 354 -16.53 30.34 1.02
C GLY A 354 -15.31 30.38 1.94
N LEU A 355 -15.17 29.42 2.87
CA LEU A 355 -14.07 29.35 3.85
C LEU A 355 -12.93 28.41 3.42
N ALA A 356 -13.23 27.40 2.61
CA ALA A 356 -12.28 26.38 2.18
C ALA A 356 -12.51 25.93 0.74
N GLU A 357 -11.57 25.15 0.21
CA GLU A 357 -11.65 24.49 -1.09
C GLU A 357 -11.29 23.01 -0.93
N TRP A 358 -11.99 22.14 -1.66
CA TRP A 358 -11.74 20.70 -1.67
C TRP A 358 -12.19 20.11 -3.00
N HIS A 359 -11.76 18.88 -3.26
CA HIS A 359 -12.26 18.07 -4.38
C HIS A 359 -12.96 16.84 -3.83
N SER A 360 -14.02 16.41 -4.52
CA SER A 360 -14.74 15.19 -4.15
C SER A 360 -13.87 13.96 -4.43
N PRO A 361 -13.55 13.13 -3.42
CA PRO A 361 -12.74 11.94 -3.63
C PRO A 361 -13.54 10.86 -4.35
N SER A 362 -12.92 10.26 -5.37
CA SER A 362 -13.48 9.11 -6.12
C SER A 362 -13.18 7.77 -5.46
N ALA A 363 -12.29 7.74 -4.45
CA ALA A 363 -11.95 6.55 -3.71
C ALA A 363 -11.42 6.87 -2.30
N GLY A 364 -11.27 5.83 -1.48
CA GLY A 364 -10.58 5.91 -0.19
C GLY A 364 -11.47 6.41 0.95
N MET A 365 -10.86 7.11 1.91
CA MET A 365 -11.51 7.47 3.18
C MET A 365 -11.15 8.86 3.69
N PHE A 366 -10.62 9.73 2.81
CA PHE A 366 -10.10 11.05 3.17
C PHE A 366 -10.66 12.15 2.29
N LEU A 367 -10.90 13.31 2.90
CA LEU A 367 -11.15 14.57 2.23
C LEU A 367 -9.99 15.52 2.55
N TRP A 368 -9.39 16.08 1.51
CA TRP A 368 -8.28 17.01 1.60
C TRP A 368 -8.77 18.42 1.34
N ILE A 369 -8.61 19.29 2.34
CA ILE A 369 -9.31 20.57 2.40
C ILE A 369 -8.27 21.68 2.53
N ARG A 370 -8.24 22.61 1.58
CA ARG A 370 -7.45 23.84 1.65
C ARG A 370 -8.24 24.90 2.40
N ILE A 371 -7.74 25.37 3.54
CA ILE A 371 -8.34 26.47 4.30
C ILE A 371 -7.89 27.79 3.67
N LYS A 372 -8.84 28.67 3.32
CA LYS A 372 -8.51 29.99 2.77
C LYS A 372 -7.96 30.89 3.87
N ASP A 373 -7.03 31.76 3.50
CA ASP A 373 -6.43 32.79 4.37
C ASP A 373 -5.72 32.28 5.65
N VAL A 374 -5.54 30.95 5.77
CA VAL A 374 -4.78 30.30 6.83
C VAL A 374 -3.56 29.61 6.21
N PRO A 375 -2.38 30.26 6.18
CA PRO A 375 -1.15 29.71 5.58
C PRO A 375 -0.58 28.51 6.36
N ASP A 376 -0.90 28.39 7.64
CA ASP A 376 -0.44 27.30 8.50
C ASP A 376 -1.57 26.79 9.40
N THR A 377 -2.07 25.60 9.08
CA THR A 377 -3.11 24.92 9.86
C THR A 377 -2.56 24.18 11.08
N HIS A 378 -1.24 23.97 11.18
CA HIS A 378 -0.66 23.22 12.30
C HIS A 378 -0.97 23.89 13.63
N LYS A 379 -0.68 25.19 13.74
CA LYS A 379 -0.97 25.97 14.94
C LYS A 379 -2.47 26.01 15.25
N MET A 380 -3.29 26.25 14.23
CA MET A 380 -4.76 26.31 14.36
C MET A 380 -5.31 24.99 14.94
N ILE A 381 -4.88 23.85 14.41
CA ILE A 381 -5.35 22.54 14.85
C ILE A 381 -4.79 22.18 16.23
N MET A 382 -3.48 22.22 16.41
CA MET A 382 -2.84 21.72 17.63
C MET A 382 -3.13 22.58 18.87
N GLN A 383 -3.48 23.86 18.70
CA GLN A 383 -3.70 24.77 19.82
C GLN A 383 -5.17 25.10 20.06
N LYS A 384 -6.01 25.16 19.02
CA LYS A 384 -7.38 25.71 19.12
C LYS A 384 -8.48 24.71 18.77
N ALA A 385 -8.25 23.80 17.82
CA ALA A 385 -9.28 22.84 17.40
C ALA A 385 -9.68 21.88 18.53
N ILE A 386 -8.72 21.44 19.35
CA ILE A 386 -8.97 20.54 20.47
C ILE A 386 -9.89 21.18 21.52
N SER A 387 -9.70 22.47 21.84
CA SER A 387 -10.61 23.20 22.74
C SER A 387 -12.02 23.40 22.17
N LYS A 388 -12.17 23.28 20.84
CA LYS A 388 -13.46 23.24 20.16
C LYS A 388 -13.95 21.82 19.91
N GLU A 389 -13.35 20.84 20.57
CA GLU A 389 -13.74 19.42 20.51
C GLU A 389 -13.79 18.88 19.07
N ILE A 390 -12.79 19.26 18.25
CA ILE A 390 -12.61 18.71 16.91
C ILE A 390 -11.13 18.45 16.65
N LEU A 391 -10.83 17.32 15.99
CA LEU A 391 -9.49 16.96 15.59
C LEU A 391 -9.46 16.58 14.10
N LEU A 392 -8.59 17.26 13.36
CA LEU A 392 -8.19 16.90 12.00
C LEU A 392 -6.66 16.74 11.98
N VAL A 393 -6.11 16.21 10.88
CA VAL A 393 -4.66 16.17 10.71
C VAL A 393 -4.21 17.43 9.95
N PRO A 394 -3.30 18.26 10.50
CA PRO A 394 -2.79 19.42 9.78
C PRO A 394 -1.95 18.98 8.59
N GLY A 395 -1.97 19.78 7.52
CA GLY A 395 -1.41 19.36 6.25
C GLY A 395 0.11 19.18 6.27
N SER A 396 0.82 19.90 7.14
CA SER A 396 2.27 19.77 7.32
C SER A 396 2.71 18.38 7.76
N ALA A 397 1.82 17.57 8.35
CA ALA A 397 2.11 16.17 8.70
C ALA A 397 2.37 15.27 7.48
N PHE A 398 1.96 15.71 6.28
CA PHE A 398 2.10 14.97 5.01
C PHE A 398 3.14 15.60 4.07
N ASN A 399 3.78 16.70 4.50
CA ASN A 399 4.88 17.32 3.78
C ASN A 399 6.16 16.49 3.93
N LEU A 400 7.01 16.50 2.89
CA LEU A 400 8.33 15.88 2.94
C LEU A 400 9.18 16.47 4.07
N ASN A 401 9.15 17.79 4.21
CA ASN A 401 9.68 18.50 5.35
C ASN A 401 8.52 18.96 6.24
N SER A 402 8.43 18.40 7.45
CA SER A 402 7.35 18.70 8.38
C SER A 402 7.42 20.12 8.97
N ALA A 403 8.54 20.82 8.79
CA ALA A 403 8.69 22.23 9.16
C ALA A 403 8.01 23.17 8.16
N ASP A 404 7.70 22.71 6.94
CA ASP A 404 7.04 23.53 5.94
C ASP A 404 5.57 23.75 6.32
N SER A 405 5.12 24.99 6.32
CA SER A 405 3.74 25.35 6.58
C SER A 405 2.79 24.77 5.54
N SER A 406 1.53 24.53 5.93
CA SER A 406 0.50 24.05 5.01
C SER A 406 -0.85 24.67 5.34
N SER A 407 -1.54 25.17 4.30
CA SER A 407 -2.93 25.62 4.40
C SER A 407 -3.95 24.48 4.42
N TYR A 408 -3.52 23.23 4.37
CA TYR A 408 -4.43 22.09 4.24
C TYR A 408 -4.73 21.41 5.57
N VAL A 409 -5.87 20.72 5.62
CA VAL A 409 -6.20 19.73 6.65
C VAL A 409 -6.74 18.47 5.99
N ARG A 410 -6.52 17.32 6.61
CA ARG A 410 -7.14 16.04 6.21
C ARG A 410 -8.26 15.66 7.18
N ALA A 411 -9.47 15.52 6.66
CA ALA A 411 -10.60 14.90 7.36
C ALA A 411 -10.74 13.44 6.92
N SER A 412 -11.08 12.53 7.84
CA SER A 412 -11.44 11.14 7.50
C SER A 412 -12.91 10.88 7.76
N PHE A 413 -13.59 10.21 6.84
CA PHE A 413 -15.02 9.82 6.99
C PHE A 413 -15.18 8.34 7.40
N SER A 414 -14.21 7.79 8.14
CA SER A 414 -14.15 6.34 8.42
C SER A 414 -14.84 5.89 9.71
N LEU A 415 -14.85 6.72 10.75
CA LEU A 415 -15.32 6.33 12.09
C LEU A 415 -16.51 7.16 12.58
N SER A 416 -16.51 8.46 12.29
CA SER A 416 -17.55 9.39 12.76
C SER A 416 -18.88 9.16 12.07
N SER A 417 -19.99 9.33 12.79
CA SER A 417 -21.34 9.31 12.20
C SER A 417 -21.60 10.56 11.35
N PRO A 418 -22.59 10.54 10.44
CA PRO A 418 -23.02 11.73 9.70
C PRO A 418 -23.28 12.96 10.56
N GLU A 419 -23.89 12.79 11.73
CA GLU A 419 -24.20 13.88 12.67
C GLU A 419 -22.93 14.45 13.30
N GLN A 420 -21.97 13.58 13.65
CA GLN A 420 -20.67 14.00 14.16
C GLN A 420 -19.83 14.71 13.08
N MET A 421 -19.95 14.30 11.81
CA MET A 421 -19.30 14.96 10.68
C MET A 421 -19.87 16.36 10.45
N ASP A 422 -21.20 16.55 10.50
CA ASP A 422 -21.86 17.86 10.38
C ASP A 422 -21.44 18.80 11.52
N GLU A 423 -21.54 18.34 12.77
CA GLU A 423 -21.15 19.13 13.93
C GLU A 423 -19.64 19.44 13.94
N GLY A 424 -18.80 18.49 13.50
CA GLY A 424 -17.38 18.72 13.28
C GLY A 424 -17.15 19.86 12.29
N PHE A 425 -17.73 19.80 11.09
CA PHE A 425 -17.49 20.85 10.09
C PHE A 425 -18.07 22.21 10.47
N LYS A 426 -19.15 22.25 11.25
CA LYS A 426 -19.64 23.47 11.91
C LYS A 426 -18.60 24.07 12.88
N ARG A 427 -18.00 23.24 13.74
CA ARG A 427 -16.95 23.67 14.68
C ARG A 427 -15.70 24.16 13.92
N LEU A 428 -15.33 23.47 12.84
CA LEU A 428 -14.23 23.88 11.96
C LEU A 428 -14.50 25.23 11.30
N ALA A 429 -15.71 25.46 10.79
CA ALA A 429 -16.10 26.74 10.19
C ALA A 429 -15.97 27.90 11.18
N SER A 430 -16.47 27.73 12.41
CA SER A 430 -16.30 28.72 13.50
C SER A 430 -14.82 29.00 13.78
N LEU A 431 -13.99 27.96 13.82
CA LEU A 431 -12.55 28.11 14.06
C LEU A 431 -11.84 28.88 12.95
N ILE A 432 -12.17 28.61 11.68
CA ILE A 432 -11.57 29.31 10.53
C ILE A 432 -11.92 30.80 10.59
N VAL A 433 -13.18 31.14 10.85
CA VAL A 433 -13.62 32.55 10.96
C VAL A 433 -12.89 33.29 12.09
N GLU A 434 -12.69 32.66 13.24
CA GLU A 434 -11.92 33.24 14.34
C GLU A 434 -10.44 33.44 13.99
N GLU A 435 -9.83 32.48 13.31
CA GLU A 435 -8.43 32.55 12.89
C GLU A 435 -8.20 33.65 11.85
N THR A 436 -9.11 33.81 10.88
CA THR A 436 -9.02 34.87 9.85
C THR A 436 -9.24 36.26 10.46
N LYS A 437 -10.20 36.42 11.38
CA LYS A 437 -10.44 37.69 12.09
C LYS A 437 -9.28 38.11 12.99
N ALA A 438 -8.57 37.15 13.61
CA ALA A 438 -7.40 37.46 14.43
C ALA A 438 -6.19 37.95 13.60
N ARG A 439 -6.25 37.83 12.27
CA ARG A 439 -5.19 38.21 11.32
C ARG A 439 -5.48 39.49 10.55
N SER A 440 -6.76 39.88 10.43
CA SER A 440 -7.20 41.19 9.94
C SER A 440 -7.09 42.24 11.03
#